data_AF-A0A9D8QYT5-F1
#
_entry.id   AF-A0A9D8QYT5-F1
#
_cell.length_a   1.000
_cell.length_b   1.000
_cell.length_c   1.000
_cell.angle_alpha   90.00
_cell.angle_beta   90.00
_cell.angle_gamma   90.00
#
_symmetry.space_group_name_H-M   'P 1'
#
loop_
_entity.id
_entity.type
_entity.pdbx_description
1 polymer ?
#
loop_
_entity_poly.entity_id
_entity_poly.type
_entity_poly.pdbx_seq_one_letter_code
_entity_poly.pdbx_strand_id
1 'polypeptide(L)'
;MAKTENIDWKSLDLEAIDMILKARIEDYWKSVEANGGKEPKRAGYLIERIADIDNLRDADRAAQNGKVKKNRFIRRHNEHAEQDLRELQMMILTLDFPPCEYEFMDVVSDAGKLRHIAKQKYHPWRILAHAIMQIVGPYIYRSLIHDTFACIKGKGLHFGVKRMKMMLRRYPEYKWFWKTDFKKFYLSIPHDVMREALRHKFKDERLIALMDIAVFSYESGEEITEALNEELQRKERCAYRRIHKPAARQLRRQRHRPLHERAAEGEVLPALLRRCDRQGSDKGEGSQGLGGV
;
A
#
# COMPACT_ATOMS: atom_id res chain seq x y z
N MET A 1 -29.64 9.84 -0.79
CA MET A 1 -28.50 9.04 -1.26
C MET A 1 -29.04 8.15 -2.37
N ALA A 2 -28.83 8.55 -3.62
CA ALA A 2 -29.44 7.87 -4.76
C ALA A 2 -29.03 6.40 -4.76
N LYS A 3 -30.03 5.50 -4.80
CA LYS A 3 -29.83 4.09 -5.11
C LYS A 3 -29.05 4.05 -6.42
N THR A 4 -27.92 3.35 -6.44
CA THR A 4 -27.21 3.07 -7.69
C THR A 4 -28.16 2.23 -8.52
N GLU A 5 -28.91 2.87 -9.42
CA GLU A 5 -29.75 2.18 -10.39
C GLU A 5 -28.86 1.18 -11.12
N ASN A 6 -29.35 -0.05 -11.21
CA ASN A 6 -28.65 -1.15 -11.85
C ASN A 6 -28.69 -0.87 -13.36
N ILE A 7 -27.81 0.02 -13.83
CA ILE A 7 -27.69 0.37 -15.24
C ILE A 7 -27.19 -0.88 -15.96
N ASP A 8 -27.95 -1.31 -16.96
CA ASP A 8 -27.49 -2.31 -17.89
C ASP A 8 -26.55 -1.65 -18.92
N TRP A 9 -25.27 -1.59 -18.57
CA TRP A 9 -24.25 -0.97 -19.42
C TRP A 9 -24.12 -1.64 -20.79
N LYS A 10 -24.46 -2.94 -20.90
CA LYS A 10 -24.28 -3.71 -22.15
C LYS A 10 -25.31 -3.34 -23.22
N SER A 11 -26.44 -2.72 -22.86
CA SER A 11 -27.47 -2.30 -23.81
C SER A 11 -27.37 -0.85 -24.28
N LEU A 12 -26.42 -0.08 -23.72
CA LEU A 12 -26.20 1.32 -24.08
C LEU A 12 -25.18 1.45 -25.22
N ASP A 13 -25.33 2.52 -26.01
CA ASP A 13 -24.29 2.93 -26.95
C ASP A 13 -23.12 3.64 -26.22
N LEU A 14 -21.98 3.76 -26.90
CA LEU A 14 -20.77 4.33 -26.31
C LEU A 14 -20.95 5.80 -25.90
N GLU A 15 -21.74 6.57 -26.67
CA GLU A 15 -21.99 7.98 -26.39
C GLU A 15 -22.85 8.16 -25.14
N ALA A 16 -23.90 7.36 -24.97
CA ALA A 16 -24.74 7.36 -23.78
C ALA A 16 -23.95 6.95 -22.54
N ILE A 17 -23.07 5.96 -22.64
CA ILE A 17 -22.16 5.57 -21.55
C ILE A 17 -21.33 6.78 -21.12
N ASP A 18 -20.65 7.44 -22.07
CA ASP A 18 -19.81 8.59 -21.78
C ASP A 18 -20.61 9.77 -21.20
N MET A 19 -21.81 10.03 -21.70
CA MET A 19 -22.70 11.07 -21.17
C MET A 19 -23.13 10.79 -19.73
N ILE A 20 -23.51 9.54 -19.42
CA ILE A 20 -23.91 9.15 -18.06
C ILE A 20 -22.73 9.27 -17.10
N LEU A 21 -21.55 8.81 -17.51
CA LEU A 21 -20.34 8.91 -16.68
C LEU A 21 -20.00 10.37 -16.40
N LYS A 22 -19.98 11.22 -17.43
CA LYS A 22 -19.71 12.66 -17.27
C LYS A 22 -20.73 13.34 -16.36
N ALA A 23 -22.03 13.09 -16.57
CA ALA A 23 -23.08 13.66 -15.73
C ALA A 23 -22.91 13.27 -14.25
N ARG A 24 -22.65 11.99 -13.96
CA ARG A 24 -22.42 11.50 -12.59
C ARG A 24 -21.18 12.13 -11.94
N ILE A 25 -20.09 12.27 -12.71
CA ILE A 25 -18.86 12.89 -12.23
C ILE A 25 -19.09 14.39 -11.95
N GLU A 26 -19.78 15.09 -12.84
CA GLU A 26 -20.13 16.50 -12.66
C GLU A 26 -21.03 16.72 -11.45
N ASP A 27 -22.06 15.89 -11.27
CA ASP A 27 -22.96 15.97 -10.12
C ASP A 27 -22.22 15.80 -8.80
N TYR A 28 -21.24 14.89 -8.75
CA TYR A 28 -20.35 14.78 -7.61
C TYR A 28 -19.59 16.08 -7.35
N TRP A 29 -18.96 16.66 -8.37
CA TRP A 29 -18.19 17.90 -8.19
C TRP A 29 -19.07 19.10 -7.83
N LYS A 30 -20.26 19.24 -8.42
CA LYS A 30 -21.26 20.24 -8.01
C LYS A 30 -21.62 20.09 -6.53
N SER A 31 -21.76 18.86 -6.04
CA SER A 31 -22.01 18.62 -4.61
C SER A 31 -20.83 19.00 -3.72
N VAL A 32 -19.60 18.81 -4.19
CA VAL A 32 -18.37 19.21 -3.45
C VAL A 32 -18.26 20.73 -3.41
N GLU A 33 -18.53 21.42 -4.53
CA GLU A 33 -18.55 22.88 -4.63
C GLU A 33 -19.61 23.48 -3.70
N ALA A 34 -20.84 22.93 -3.70
CA ALA A 34 -21.91 23.34 -2.79
C ALA A 34 -21.52 23.18 -1.31
N ASN A 35 -20.63 22.24 -0.98
CA ASN A 35 -20.07 22.05 0.37
C ASN A 35 -18.83 22.93 0.66
N GLY A 36 -18.62 24.00 -0.11
CA GLY A 36 -17.49 24.92 0.04
C GLY A 36 -16.15 24.30 -0.36
N GLY A 37 -16.16 23.38 -1.33
CA GLY A 37 -14.97 22.70 -1.85
C GLY A 37 -14.44 21.58 -0.95
N LYS A 38 -15.16 21.22 0.13
CA LYS A 38 -14.76 20.13 1.03
C LYS A 38 -15.30 18.80 0.50
N GLU A 39 -14.39 17.94 0.06
CA GLU A 39 -14.74 16.56 -0.28
C GLU A 39 -15.30 15.80 0.94
N PRO A 40 -16.31 14.93 0.76
CA PRO A 40 -16.81 14.08 1.83
C PRO A 40 -15.72 13.14 2.35
N LYS A 41 -15.82 12.75 3.63
CA LYS A 41 -14.85 11.85 4.29
C LYS A 41 -14.58 10.57 3.50
N ARG A 42 -15.60 10.05 2.80
CA ARG A 42 -15.52 8.91 1.89
C ARG A 42 -16.05 9.38 0.53
N ALA A 43 -15.16 9.50 -0.45
CA ALA A 43 -15.47 9.97 -1.79
C ALA A 43 -16.40 8.99 -2.52
N GLY A 44 -17.29 9.53 -3.36
CA GLY A 44 -18.21 8.77 -4.20
C GLY A 44 -17.79 8.79 -5.66
N TYR A 45 -18.53 8.04 -6.48
CA TYR A 45 -18.39 8.01 -7.95
C TYR A 45 -16.98 7.70 -8.44
N LEU A 46 -16.24 6.89 -7.68
CA LEU A 46 -14.84 6.59 -8.01
C LEU A 46 -14.76 5.60 -9.17
N ILE A 47 -15.69 4.64 -9.27
CA ILE A 47 -15.71 3.69 -10.37
C ILE A 47 -16.02 4.40 -11.70
N GLU A 48 -16.94 5.36 -11.71
CA GLU A 48 -17.23 6.18 -12.89
C GLU A 48 -15.99 6.96 -13.34
N ARG A 49 -15.26 7.56 -12.40
CA ARG A 49 -14.01 8.28 -12.69
C ARG A 49 -12.90 7.35 -13.19
N ILE A 50 -12.87 6.09 -12.75
CA ILE A 50 -11.91 5.10 -13.24
C ILE A 50 -12.27 4.67 -14.67
N ALA A 51 -13.56 4.45 -14.94
CA ALA A 51 -14.10 4.03 -16.22
C ALA A 51 -14.21 5.17 -17.25
N ASP A 52 -14.02 6.42 -16.85
CA ASP A 52 -14.00 7.56 -17.76
C ASP A 52 -12.97 7.34 -18.87
N ILE A 53 -13.39 7.47 -20.12
CA ILE A 53 -12.56 7.14 -21.28
C ILE A 53 -11.30 8.00 -21.34
N ASP A 54 -11.38 9.25 -20.90
CA ASP A 54 -10.23 10.15 -20.89
C ASP A 54 -9.21 9.74 -19.80
N ASN A 55 -9.69 9.28 -18.64
CA ASN A 55 -8.84 8.66 -17.62
C ASN A 55 -8.17 7.38 -18.15
N LEU A 56 -8.90 6.53 -18.88
CA LEU A 56 -8.35 5.31 -19.48
C LEU A 56 -7.28 5.61 -20.54
N ARG A 57 -7.48 6.63 -21.38
CA ARG A 57 -6.48 7.10 -22.35
C ARG A 57 -5.21 7.61 -21.67
N ASP A 58 -5.35 8.36 -20.57
CA ASP A 58 -4.22 8.84 -19.79
C ASP A 58 -3.50 7.70 -19.04
N ALA A 59 -4.26 6.73 -18.52
CA ALA A 59 -3.72 5.52 -17.91
C ALA A 59 -2.91 4.70 -18.90
N ASP A 60 -3.40 4.51 -20.12
CA ASP A 60 -2.70 3.82 -21.20
C ASP A 60 -1.40 4.55 -21.55
N ARG A 61 -1.46 5.87 -21.78
CA ARG A 61 -0.27 6.69 -22.04
C ARG A 61 0.79 6.55 -20.94
N ALA A 62 0.37 6.56 -19.67
CA ALA A 62 1.26 6.36 -18.53
C ALA A 62 1.86 4.93 -18.48
N ALA A 63 1.05 3.91 -18.79
CA ALA A 63 1.45 2.51 -18.79
C ALA A 63 2.50 2.18 -19.86
N GLN A 64 2.40 2.84 -21.02
CA GLN A 64 3.31 2.69 -22.16
C GLN A 64 4.59 3.51 -22.09
N ASN A 65 4.63 4.55 -21.24
CA ASN A 65 5.72 5.52 -21.24
C ASN A 65 7.11 4.87 -21.16
N GLY A 66 7.95 5.15 -22.16
CA GLY A 66 9.32 4.63 -22.30
C GLY A 66 9.44 3.16 -22.74
N LYS A 67 8.34 2.47 -23.05
CA LYS A 67 8.32 1.00 -23.20
C LYS A 67 7.83 0.49 -24.56
N VAL A 68 7.21 1.36 -25.37
CA VAL A 68 6.61 1.03 -26.67
C VAL A 68 7.56 0.26 -27.59
N LYS A 69 8.78 0.78 -27.81
CA LYS A 69 9.74 0.20 -28.77
C LYS A 69 10.12 -1.25 -28.49
N LYS A 70 10.23 -1.63 -27.21
CA LYS A 70 10.74 -2.94 -26.78
C LYS A 70 9.63 -3.96 -26.51
N ASN A 71 8.36 -3.55 -26.48
CA ASN A 71 7.27 -4.38 -26.03
C ASN A 71 6.25 -4.68 -27.15
N ARG A 72 6.30 -5.90 -27.69
CA ARG A 72 5.37 -6.37 -28.73
C ARG A 72 3.90 -6.29 -28.33
N PHE A 73 3.58 -6.49 -27.05
CA PHE A 73 2.19 -6.48 -26.57
C PHE A 73 1.62 -5.05 -26.58
N ILE A 74 2.44 -4.05 -26.25
CA ILE A 74 2.05 -2.64 -26.36
C ILE A 74 1.82 -2.26 -27.81
N ARG A 75 2.71 -2.70 -28.71
CA ARG A 75 2.58 -2.42 -30.15
C ARG A 75 1.29 -2.99 -30.73
N ARG A 76 0.92 -4.22 -30.36
CA ARG A 76 -0.32 -4.87 -30.78
C ARG A 76 -1.56 -4.15 -30.25
N HIS A 77 -1.57 -3.77 -28.97
CA HIS A 77 -2.63 -2.92 -28.38
C HIS A 77 -2.78 -1.61 -29.17
N ASN A 78 -1.66 -0.97 -29.53
CA ASN A 78 -1.68 0.30 -30.27
C ASN A 78 -2.29 0.22 -31.68
N GLU A 79 -2.43 -0.97 -32.27
CA GLU A 79 -3.14 -1.16 -33.55
C GLU A 79 -4.66 -0.97 -33.37
N HIS A 80 -5.20 -1.21 -32.18
CA HIS A 80 -6.64 -1.18 -31.87
C HIS A 80 -6.93 -0.46 -30.53
N ALA A 81 -6.14 0.56 -30.18
CA ALA A 81 -6.11 1.11 -28.83
C ALA A 81 -7.49 1.61 -28.35
N GLU A 82 -8.24 2.34 -29.19
CA GLU A 82 -9.55 2.84 -28.79
C GLU A 82 -10.53 1.69 -28.50
N GLN A 83 -10.51 0.63 -29.31
CA GLN A 83 -11.35 -0.55 -29.07
C GLN A 83 -10.96 -1.23 -27.75
N ASP A 84 -9.68 -1.49 -27.52
CA ASP A 84 -9.17 -2.08 -26.28
C ASP A 84 -9.55 -1.23 -25.05
N LEU A 85 -9.55 0.10 -25.17
CA LEU A 85 -9.97 0.99 -24.07
C LEU A 85 -11.48 0.98 -23.84
N ARG A 86 -12.30 0.87 -24.89
CA ARG A 86 -13.76 0.71 -24.77
C ARG A 86 -14.15 -0.63 -24.18
N GLU A 87 -13.46 -1.69 -24.56
CA GLU A 87 -13.60 -3.01 -23.94
C GLU A 87 -13.26 -2.95 -22.45
N LEU A 88 -12.14 -2.30 -22.10
CA LEU A 88 -11.77 -2.10 -20.69
C LEU A 88 -12.79 -1.24 -19.93
N GLN A 89 -13.31 -0.18 -20.53
CA GLN A 89 -14.39 0.64 -19.95
C GLN A 89 -15.59 -0.24 -19.60
N MET A 90 -16.04 -1.09 -20.53
CA MET A 90 -17.13 -2.01 -20.30
C MET A 90 -16.82 -3.00 -19.17
N MET A 91 -15.63 -3.64 -19.18
CA MET A 91 -15.21 -4.56 -18.12
C MET A 91 -15.25 -3.92 -16.73
N ILE A 92 -14.80 -2.66 -16.59
CA ILE A 92 -14.85 -1.92 -15.33
C ILE A 92 -16.30 -1.69 -14.89
N LEU A 93 -17.18 -1.29 -15.82
CA LEU A 93 -18.57 -0.99 -15.50
C LEU A 93 -19.37 -2.26 -15.15
N THR A 94 -19.11 -3.38 -15.81
CA THR A 94 -19.79 -4.65 -15.54
C THR A 94 -19.13 -5.49 -14.46
N LEU A 95 -17.89 -5.15 -14.06
CA LEU A 95 -17.01 -5.97 -13.22
C LEU A 95 -16.77 -7.38 -13.79
N ASP A 96 -16.88 -7.50 -15.12
CA ASP A 96 -16.79 -8.75 -15.88
C ASP A 96 -15.44 -8.77 -16.59
N PHE A 97 -14.43 -9.35 -15.93
CA PHE A 97 -13.07 -9.44 -16.44
C PHE A 97 -12.72 -10.89 -16.79
N PRO A 98 -11.85 -11.12 -17.78
CA PRO A 98 -11.26 -12.43 -17.98
C PRO A 98 -10.47 -12.87 -16.72
N PRO A 99 -10.15 -14.16 -16.56
CA PRO A 99 -9.26 -14.61 -15.49
C PRO A 99 -7.90 -13.88 -15.53
N CYS A 100 -7.39 -13.48 -14.36
CA CYS A 100 -6.09 -12.82 -14.26
C CYS A 100 -4.95 -13.84 -14.34
N GLU A 101 -4.45 -14.09 -15.55
CA GLU A 101 -3.28 -14.93 -15.80
C GLU A 101 -1.96 -14.18 -15.56
N TYR A 102 -1.02 -14.84 -14.88
CA TYR A 102 0.32 -14.32 -14.59
C TYR A 102 1.39 -15.03 -15.41
N GLU A 103 2.24 -14.26 -16.06
CA GLU A 103 3.52 -14.73 -16.62
C GLU A 103 4.61 -14.58 -15.56
N PHE A 104 5.42 -15.62 -15.34
CA PHE A 104 6.52 -15.57 -14.38
C PHE A 104 7.85 -15.36 -15.10
N MET A 105 8.70 -14.50 -14.52
CA MET A 105 10.06 -14.29 -15.01
C MET A 105 11.04 -14.07 -13.86
N ASP A 106 12.26 -14.54 -14.05
CA ASP A 106 13.34 -14.34 -13.10
C ASP A 106 14.27 -13.22 -13.58
N VAL A 107 14.50 -12.26 -12.69
CA VAL A 107 15.39 -11.12 -12.96
C VAL A 107 16.43 -11.02 -11.85
N VAL A 108 17.70 -10.94 -12.22
CA VAL A 108 18.77 -10.59 -11.30
C VAL A 108 18.79 -9.07 -11.17
N SER A 109 18.52 -8.57 -9.96
CA SER A 109 18.63 -7.14 -9.66
C SER A 109 20.08 -6.65 -9.73
N ASP A 110 20.27 -5.33 -9.85
CA ASP A 110 21.60 -4.69 -9.87
C ASP A 110 22.47 -5.05 -8.65
N ALA A 111 21.84 -5.41 -7.54
CA ALA A 111 22.50 -5.86 -6.31
C ALA A 111 22.80 -7.38 -6.29
N GLY A 112 22.68 -8.08 -7.43
CA GLY A 112 22.92 -9.51 -7.58
C GLY A 112 21.83 -10.43 -6.99
N LYS A 113 20.71 -9.88 -6.51
CA LYS A 113 19.62 -10.68 -5.93
C LYS A 113 18.65 -11.14 -7.01
N LEU A 114 18.35 -12.44 -7.04
CA LEU A 114 17.30 -13.02 -7.87
C LEU A 114 15.92 -12.52 -7.42
N ARG A 115 15.08 -12.14 -8.38
CA ARG A 115 13.70 -11.69 -8.18
C ARG A 115 12.79 -12.49 -9.10
N HIS A 116 11.89 -13.26 -8.51
CA HIS A 116 10.75 -13.84 -9.21
C HIS A 116 9.70 -12.75 -9.39
N ILE A 117 9.32 -12.46 -10.63
CA ILE A 117 8.37 -11.41 -10.99
C ILE A 117 7.16 -12.09 -11.63
N ALA A 118 6.00 -11.93 -10.97
CA ALA A 118 4.70 -12.22 -11.56
C ALA A 118 4.25 -11.00 -12.39
N LYS A 119 3.99 -11.21 -13.67
CA LYS A 119 3.70 -10.16 -14.65
C LYS A 119 2.33 -10.39 -15.25
N GLN A 120 1.47 -9.39 -15.16
CA GLN A 120 0.18 -9.37 -15.84
C GLN A 120 0.32 -8.96 -17.31
N LYS A 121 -0.65 -9.36 -18.14
CA LYS A 121 -0.77 -8.91 -19.54
C LYS A 121 -0.92 -7.38 -19.59
N TYR A 122 -0.55 -6.81 -20.74
CA TYR A 122 -0.61 -5.35 -20.93
C TYR A 122 -2.05 -4.84 -20.88
N HIS A 123 -2.87 -5.25 -21.84
CA HIS A 123 -4.33 -5.13 -21.79
C HIS A 123 -4.93 -6.42 -21.20
N PRO A 124 -5.98 -6.36 -20.35
CA PRO A 124 -6.57 -5.14 -19.75
C PRO A 124 -5.82 -4.66 -18.49
N TRP A 125 -5.08 -5.56 -17.83
CA TRP A 125 -4.67 -5.43 -16.43
C TRP A 125 -3.75 -4.27 -16.11
N ARG A 126 -2.74 -4.04 -16.95
CA ARG A 126 -1.76 -3.01 -16.65
C ARG A 126 -2.32 -1.60 -16.84
N ILE A 127 -3.18 -1.43 -17.83
CA ILE A 127 -3.92 -0.18 -18.04
C ILE A 127 -4.86 0.05 -16.84
N LEU A 128 -5.60 -0.99 -16.43
CA LEU A 128 -6.48 -0.96 -15.26
C LEU A 128 -5.74 -0.51 -13.99
N ALA A 129 -4.57 -1.07 -13.70
CA ALA A 129 -3.78 -0.69 -12.53
C ALA A 129 -3.39 0.81 -12.55
N HIS A 130 -3.05 1.36 -13.72
CA HIS A 130 -2.76 2.78 -13.87
C HIS A 130 -4.03 3.65 -13.67
N ALA A 131 -5.16 3.25 -14.27
CA ALA A 131 -6.44 3.95 -14.17
C ALA A 131 -6.93 4.01 -12.72
N ILE A 132 -6.86 2.88 -12.00
CA ILE A 132 -7.17 2.82 -10.57
C ILE A 132 -6.26 3.76 -9.78
N MET A 133 -4.95 3.70 -9.99
CA MET A 133 -3.99 4.49 -9.20
C MET A 133 -4.09 6.00 -9.44
N GLN A 134 -4.49 6.44 -10.63
CA GLN A 134 -4.73 7.86 -10.92
C GLN A 134 -5.87 8.43 -10.06
N ILE A 135 -6.96 7.67 -9.89
CA ILE A 135 -8.13 8.10 -9.13
C ILE A 135 -7.98 7.81 -7.62
N VAL A 136 -7.59 6.58 -7.27
CA VAL A 136 -7.59 6.08 -5.88
C VAL A 136 -6.31 6.45 -5.13
N GLY A 137 -5.17 6.51 -5.83
CA GLY A 137 -3.86 6.83 -5.26
C GLY A 137 -3.86 8.08 -4.37
N PRO A 138 -4.37 9.24 -4.84
CA PRO A 138 -4.43 10.46 -4.03
C PRO A 138 -5.15 10.28 -2.67
N TYR A 139 -6.21 9.46 -2.62
CA TYR A 139 -6.94 9.20 -1.37
C TYR A 139 -6.13 8.35 -0.40
N ILE A 140 -5.38 7.37 -0.91
CA ILE A 140 -4.49 6.50 -0.13
C ILE A 140 -3.31 7.31 0.40
N TYR A 141 -2.64 8.10 -0.45
CA TYR A 141 -1.44 8.86 -0.09
C TYR A 141 -1.71 9.86 1.04
N ARG A 142 -2.90 10.47 1.09
CA ARG A 142 -3.30 11.38 2.17
C ARG A 142 -3.47 10.70 3.53
N SER A 143 -3.68 9.38 3.56
CA SER A 143 -3.76 8.61 4.82
C SER A 143 -2.42 8.07 5.31
N LEU A 144 -1.38 8.08 4.48
CA LEU A 144 -0.08 7.55 4.87
C LEU A 144 0.60 8.51 5.85
N ILE A 145 1.41 7.95 6.75
CA ILE A 145 2.25 8.76 7.63
C ILE A 145 3.20 9.62 6.78
N HIS A 146 3.53 10.81 7.29
CA HIS A 146 4.36 11.76 6.56
C HIS A 146 5.69 11.17 6.07
N ASP A 147 6.27 10.27 6.86
CA ASP A 147 7.58 9.67 6.64
C ASP A 147 7.55 8.46 5.69
N THR A 148 6.39 8.12 5.12
CA THR A 148 6.31 7.23 3.97
C THR A 148 6.74 7.97 2.70
N PHE A 149 7.73 7.42 2.00
CA PHE A 149 8.34 8.08 0.82
C PHE A 149 8.58 7.17 -0.38
N ALA A 150 8.48 5.85 -0.24
CA ALA A 150 8.68 4.92 -1.35
C ALA A 150 7.49 4.98 -2.32
N CYS A 151 7.78 5.01 -3.63
CA CYS A 151 6.78 4.96 -4.71
C CYS A 151 5.68 6.05 -4.65
N ILE A 152 5.95 7.20 -4.02
CA ILE A 152 5.03 8.34 -3.95
C ILE A 152 5.61 9.49 -4.76
N LYS A 153 4.84 10.05 -5.70
CA LYS A 153 5.29 11.17 -6.55
C LYS A 153 5.74 12.35 -5.68
N GLY A 154 6.89 12.92 -6.01
CA GLY A 154 7.51 14.02 -5.24
C GLY A 154 8.23 13.57 -3.96
N LYS A 155 8.13 12.30 -3.59
CA LYS A 155 8.93 11.68 -2.53
C LYS A 155 9.84 10.60 -3.11
N GLY A 156 10.83 10.17 -2.33
CA GLY A 156 11.77 9.14 -2.73
C GLY A 156 12.95 9.03 -1.77
N LEU A 157 14.02 8.37 -2.22
CA LEU A 157 15.21 8.13 -1.40
C LEU A 157 15.80 9.44 -0.83
N HIS A 158 15.93 10.47 -1.65
CA HIS A 158 16.46 11.76 -1.21
C HIS A 158 15.60 12.43 -0.14
N PHE A 159 14.26 12.32 -0.26
CA PHE A 159 13.34 12.80 0.78
C PHE A 159 13.58 12.07 2.10
N GLY A 160 13.68 10.74 2.08
CA GLY A 160 13.95 9.92 3.27
C GLY A 160 15.28 10.28 3.93
N VAL A 161 16.35 10.45 3.14
CA VAL A 161 17.67 10.86 3.66
C VAL A 161 17.62 12.25 4.29
N LYS A 162 16.95 13.22 3.66
CA LYS A 162 16.79 14.57 4.21
C LYS A 162 16.00 14.53 5.53
N ARG A 163 14.92 13.75 5.57
CA ARG A 163 14.08 13.58 6.76
C ARG A 163 14.85 12.96 7.92
N MET A 164 15.62 11.91 7.65
CA MET A 164 16.50 11.25 8.63
C MET A 164 17.54 12.23 9.19
N LYS A 165 18.26 12.97 8.31
CA LYS A 165 19.26 13.96 8.73
C LYS A 165 18.65 15.04 9.62
N MET A 166 17.45 15.52 9.28
CA MET A 166 16.75 16.50 10.09
C MET A 166 16.38 15.94 11.48
N MET A 167 15.87 14.69 11.55
CA MET A 167 15.55 14.06 12.84
C MET A 167 16.79 13.90 13.73
N LEU A 168 17.92 13.46 13.17
CA LEU A 168 19.17 13.31 13.92
C LEU A 168 19.76 14.65 14.42
N ARG A 169 19.53 15.75 13.70
CA ARG A 169 19.92 17.10 14.18
C ARG A 169 19.00 17.60 15.29
N ARG A 170 17.70 17.33 15.16
CA ARG A 170 16.68 17.77 16.12
C ARG A 170 16.75 16.98 17.43
N TYR A 171 17.14 15.72 17.35
CA TYR A 171 17.24 14.80 18.49
C TYR A 171 18.64 14.15 18.52
N PRO A 172 19.68 14.88 18.96
CA PRO A 172 21.06 14.37 19.04
C PRO A 172 21.23 13.17 19.98
N GLU A 173 20.28 12.95 20.89
CA GLU A 173 20.22 11.80 21.78
C GLU A 173 19.91 10.47 21.06
N TYR A 174 19.37 10.53 19.83
CA TYR A 174 19.11 9.33 19.02
C TYR A 174 20.42 8.72 18.49
N LYS A 175 21.01 7.85 19.32
CA LYS A 175 22.29 7.16 19.03
C LYS A 175 22.12 5.77 18.41
N TRP A 176 20.91 5.23 18.43
CA TRP A 176 20.59 3.87 17.99
C TRP A 176 19.53 3.91 16.91
N PHE A 177 19.62 2.99 15.95
CA PHE A 177 18.60 2.81 14.93
C PHE A 177 18.13 1.36 14.89
N TRP A 178 16.84 1.18 14.65
CA TRP A 178 16.26 -0.12 14.39
C TRP A 178 16.24 -0.38 12.89
N LYS A 179 16.92 -1.43 12.46
CA LYS A 179 16.88 -1.89 11.07
C LYS A 179 16.03 -3.16 10.99
N THR A 180 14.99 -3.10 10.17
CA THR A 180 14.12 -4.24 9.87
C THR A 180 13.84 -4.33 8.38
N ASP A 181 13.52 -5.52 7.91
CA ASP A 181 13.16 -5.81 6.52
C ASP A 181 12.14 -6.95 6.49
N PHE A 182 11.24 -6.93 5.50
CA PHE A 182 10.21 -7.94 5.33
C PHE A 182 10.62 -8.95 4.25
N LYS A 183 10.68 -10.23 4.61
CA LYS A 183 10.93 -11.30 3.64
C LYS A 183 9.66 -11.51 2.81
N LYS A 184 9.82 -11.59 1.48
CA LYS A 184 8.72 -11.85 0.52
C LYS A 184 7.49 -10.95 0.74
N PHE A 185 7.71 -9.65 1.00
CA PHE A 185 6.68 -8.67 1.37
C PHE A 185 5.35 -8.83 0.62
N TYR A 186 5.36 -8.76 -0.72
CA TYR A 186 4.13 -8.83 -1.53
C TYR A 186 3.37 -10.14 -1.41
N LEU A 187 4.08 -11.27 -1.28
CA LEU A 187 3.43 -12.56 -1.05
C LEU A 187 2.82 -12.57 0.34
N SER A 188 3.54 -12.08 1.35
CA SER A 188 3.13 -12.13 2.77
C SER A 188 1.97 -11.21 3.16
N ILE A 189 1.36 -10.45 2.25
CA ILE A 189 0.29 -9.50 2.59
C ILE A 189 -1.03 -10.27 2.81
N PRO A 190 -1.65 -10.22 3.99
CA PRO A 190 -2.95 -10.83 4.21
C PRO A 190 -4.04 -10.04 3.47
N HIS A 191 -4.65 -10.66 2.46
CA HIS A 191 -5.66 -10.01 1.60
C HIS A 191 -6.89 -9.55 2.38
N ASP A 192 -7.32 -10.31 3.41
CA ASP A 192 -8.51 -9.94 4.21
C ASP A 192 -8.31 -8.66 5.02
N VAL A 193 -7.11 -8.45 5.57
CA VAL A 193 -6.77 -7.22 6.28
C VAL A 193 -6.75 -6.03 5.31
N MET A 194 -6.26 -6.25 4.09
CA MET A 194 -6.26 -5.21 3.06
C MET A 194 -7.67 -4.88 2.58
N ARG A 195 -8.53 -5.88 2.39
CA ARG A 195 -9.96 -5.68 2.08
C ARG A 195 -10.65 -4.83 3.14
N GLU A 196 -10.46 -5.15 4.43
CA GLU A 196 -11.06 -4.38 5.52
C GLU A 196 -10.54 -2.93 5.55
N ALA A 197 -9.23 -2.73 5.35
CA ALA A 197 -8.65 -1.40 5.28
C ALA A 197 -9.24 -0.56 4.11
N LEU A 198 -9.48 -1.19 2.95
CA LEU A 198 -10.13 -0.55 1.81
C LEU A 198 -11.59 -0.20 2.11
N ARG A 199 -12.36 -1.11 2.73
CA ARG A 199 -13.76 -0.88 3.14
C ARG A 199 -13.92 0.23 4.17
N HIS A 200 -12.93 0.40 5.05
CA HIS A 200 -12.93 1.52 5.99
C HIS A 200 -12.76 2.87 5.26
N LYS A 201 -11.99 2.87 4.16
CA LYS A 201 -11.66 4.08 3.40
C LYS A 201 -12.71 4.44 2.34
N PHE A 202 -13.25 3.46 1.64
CA PHE A 202 -14.17 3.62 0.50
C PHE A 202 -15.51 2.94 0.80
N LYS A 203 -16.62 3.64 0.49
CA LYS A 203 -17.99 3.11 0.70
C LYS A 203 -18.52 2.29 -0.48
N ASP A 204 -17.91 2.46 -1.65
CA ASP A 204 -18.46 1.94 -2.90
C ASP A 204 -18.11 0.46 -3.05
N GLU A 205 -19.12 -0.40 -2.90
CA GLU A 205 -18.96 -1.85 -3.04
C GLU A 205 -18.50 -2.27 -4.43
N ARG A 206 -18.87 -1.54 -5.50
CA ARG A 206 -18.40 -1.85 -6.86
C ARG A 206 -16.91 -1.55 -6.99
N LEU A 207 -16.44 -0.46 -6.37
CA LEU A 207 -15.00 -0.17 -6.30
C LEU A 207 -14.24 -1.25 -5.51
N ILE A 208 -14.77 -1.70 -4.38
CA ILE A 208 -14.13 -2.76 -3.59
C ILE A 208 -14.05 -4.05 -4.41
N ALA A 209 -15.14 -4.44 -5.09
CA ALA A 209 -15.13 -5.60 -5.98
C ALA A 209 -14.12 -5.46 -7.13
N LEU A 210 -13.99 -4.27 -7.73
CA LEU A 210 -12.96 -4.00 -8.75
C LEU A 210 -11.55 -4.19 -8.18
N MET A 211 -11.30 -3.74 -6.94
CA MET A 211 -10.01 -3.92 -6.26
C MET A 211 -9.72 -5.39 -5.97
N ASP A 212 -10.74 -6.17 -5.59
CA ASP A 212 -10.63 -7.62 -5.41
C ASP A 212 -10.18 -8.28 -6.71
N ILE A 213 -10.81 -7.93 -7.84
CA ILE A 213 -10.45 -8.45 -9.16
C ILE A 213 -9.03 -8.03 -9.59
N ALA A 214 -8.65 -6.76 -9.35
CA ALA A 214 -7.40 -6.21 -9.87
C ALA A 214 -6.16 -6.52 -9.02
N VAL A 215 -6.32 -6.64 -7.70
CA VAL A 215 -5.21 -6.72 -6.74
C VAL A 215 -5.14 -8.07 -6.04
N PHE A 216 -6.29 -8.61 -5.63
CA PHE A 216 -6.35 -9.79 -4.76
C PHE A 216 -6.59 -11.10 -5.50
N SER A 217 -6.46 -11.09 -6.84
CA SER A 217 -6.58 -12.27 -7.71
C SER A 217 -5.37 -13.21 -7.68
N TYR A 218 -4.23 -12.75 -7.17
CA TYR A 218 -3.03 -13.58 -7.06
C TYR A 218 -3.02 -14.36 -5.75
N GLU A 219 -3.00 -15.69 -5.82
CA GLU A 219 -2.77 -16.53 -4.65
C GLU A 219 -1.32 -17.01 -4.64
N SER A 220 -0.61 -16.71 -3.55
CA SER A 220 0.76 -17.18 -3.32
C SER A 220 0.85 -18.68 -3.08
N GLY A 221 -0.28 -19.38 -2.94
CA GLY A 221 -0.36 -20.81 -2.61
C GLY A 221 0.52 -21.18 -1.42
N GLU A 222 1.34 -22.21 -1.62
CA GLU A 222 2.26 -22.74 -0.60
C GLU A 222 3.58 -21.96 -0.50
N GLU A 223 3.89 -21.01 -1.41
CA GLU A 223 5.21 -20.33 -1.45
C GLU A 223 5.55 -19.62 -0.13
N ILE A 224 4.55 -19.05 0.53
CA ILE A 224 4.74 -18.39 1.84
C ILE A 224 4.99 -19.44 2.91
N THR A 225 4.20 -20.52 2.91
CA THR A 225 4.32 -21.61 3.88
C THR A 225 5.69 -22.25 3.79
N GLU A 226 6.17 -22.54 2.59
CA GLU A 226 7.53 -23.00 2.32
C GLU A 226 8.57 -22.00 2.83
N ALA A 227 8.44 -20.71 2.47
CA ALA A 227 9.38 -19.67 2.91
C ALA A 227 9.42 -19.49 4.43
N LEU A 228 8.30 -19.71 5.13
CA LEU A 228 8.20 -19.68 6.59
C LEU A 228 8.85 -20.92 7.21
N ASN A 229 8.58 -22.11 6.66
CA ASN A 229 9.18 -23.38 7.10
C ASN A 229 10.70 -23.36 6.94
N GLU A 230 11.22 -22.86 5.82
CA GLU A 230 12.65 -22.67 5.60
C GLU A 230 13.28 -21.74 6.65
N GLU A 231 12.60 -20.66 7.04
CA GLU A 231 13.07 -19.73 8.08
C GLU A 231 13.04 -20.37 9.47
N LEU A 232 12.03 -21.18 9.79
CA LEU A 232 11.98 -21.95 11.03
C LEU A 232 13.17 -22.91 11.12
N GLN A 233 13.39 -23.72 10.09
CA GLN A 233 14.54 -24.63 10.04
C GLN A 233 15.88 -23.87 10.06
N ARG A 234 15.97 -22.71 9.42
CA ARG A 234 17.16 -21.84 9.50
C ARG A 234 17.42 -21.39 10.93
N LYS A 235 16.38 -20.95 11.64
CA LYS A 235 16.49 -20.54 13.05
C LYS A 235 16.93 -21.70 13.94
N GLU A 236 16.38 -22.90 13.74
CA GLU A 236 16.79 -24.12 14.45
C GLU A 236 18.27 -24.43 14.22
N ARG A 237 18.73 -24.44 12.95
CA ARG A 237 20.15 -24.64 12.61
C ARG A 237 21.05 -23.58 13.25
N CYS A 238 20.63 -22.31 13.27
CA CYS A 238 21.39 -21.23 13.89
C CYS A 238 21.40 -21.31 15.43
N ALA A 239 20.30 -21.73 16.06
CA ALA A 239 20.21 -21.97 17.50
C ALA A 239 21.13 -23.12 17.90
N TYR A 240 21.07 -24.24 17.16
CA TYR A 240 21.94 -25.39 17.34
C TYR A 240 23.43 -25.00 17.22
N ARG A 241 23.80 -24.19 16.23
CA ARG A 241 25.18 -23.69 16.04
C ARG A 241 25.63 -22.70 17.13
N ARG A 242 24.72 -22.03 17.83
CA ARG A 242 25.05 -21.19 19.00
C ARG A 242 25.29 -22.02 20.25
N ILE A 243 24.54 -23.11 20.43
CA ILE A 243 24.69 -24.07 21.53
C ILE A 243 25.95 -24.91 21.33
N HIS A 244 26.18 -25.41 20.10
CA HIS A 244 27.38 -26.13 19.70
C HIS A 244 28.40 -25.23 18.99
N LYS A 245 28.96 -24.25 19.70
CA LYS A 245 30.27 -23.72 19.30
C LYS A 245 31.34 -24.75 19.67
N PRO A 246 32.14 -25.28 18.73
CA PRO A 246 33.31 -26.08 19.11
C PRO A 246 34.23 -25.19 19.97
N ALA A 247 34.69 -25.73 21.10
CA ALA A 247 35.54 -25.04 22.07
C ALA A 247 36.84 -24.43 21.47
N ALA A 248 37.19 -24.81 20.24
CA ALA A 248 38.41 -24.39 19.55
C ALA A 248 38.50 -22.90 19.14
N ARG A 249 37.46 -22.06 19.35
CA ARG A 249 37.52 -20.60 19.05
C ARG A 249 37.53 -19.69 20.28
N GLN A 250 37.78 -20.22 21.47
CA GLN A 250 38.07 -19.42 22.68
C GLN A 250 39.58 -19.34 22.95
N LEU A 251 40.35 -18.81 22.01
CA LEU A 251 41.67 -18.25 22.33
C LEU A 251 42.02 -17.19 21.29
N ARG A 252 42.48 -16.03 21.78
CA ARG A 252 42.79 -14.79 21.05
C ARG A 252 41.62 -13.83 20.79
N ARG A 253 41.05 -13.28 21.86
CA ARG A 253 40.84 -11.81 21.97
C ARG A 253 40.87 -11.38 23.44
N GLN A 254 42.06 -11.44 24.04
CA GLN A 254 42.40 -10.50 25.11
C GLN A 254 43.35 -9.47 24.51
N ARG A 255 42.81 -8.30 24.19
CA ARG A 255 43.54 -7.03 24.33
C ARG A 255 42.53 -6.06 24.92
N HIS A 256 42.61 -5.90 26.23
CA HIS A 256 41.93 -4.83 26.95
C HIS A 256 42.28 -3.51 26.29
N ARG A 257 41.26 -2.75 25.88
CA ARG A 257 41.37 -1.30 25.72
C ARG A 257 40.93 -0.73 27.08
N PRO A 258 41.73 0.11 27.76
CA PRO A 258 41.31 0.66 29.05
C PRO A 258 40.07 1.52 28.83
N LEU A 259 38.98 1.23 29.54
CA LEU A 259 37.92 2.21 29.75
C LEU A 259 38.51 3.29 30.65
N HIS A 260 38.48 4.54 30.21
CA HIS A 260 38.68 5.66 31.09
C HIS A 260 37.51 5.69 32.08
N GLU A 261 37.77 5.38 33.35
CA GLU A 261 36.85 5.66 34.44
C GLU A 261 36.68 7.18 34.53
N ARG A 262 35.46 7.65 34.30
CA ARG A 262 34.97 8.87 34.92
C ARG A 262 33.79 8.48 35.78
N ALA A 263 34.03 8.58 37.08
CA ALA A 263 32.99 8.62 38.10
C ALA A 263 32.00 9.74 37.76
N ALA A 264 30.72 9.39 37.71
CA ALA A 264 29.63 10.31 37.93
C ALA A 264 28.44 9.47 38.40
N GLU A 265 28.28 9.47 39.72
CA GLU A 265 27.06 9.13 40.43
C GLU A 265 25.87 9.87 39.78
N GLY A 266 24.77 9.16 39.57
CA GLY A 266 23.57 9.71 38.96
C GLY A 266 22.50 8.64 38.78
N GLU A 267 21.50 8.71 39.65
CA GLU A 267 20.39 7.78 39.84
C GLU A 267 19.69 7.33 38.54
N VAL A 268 19.40 6.03 38.49
CA VAL A 268 18.55 5.40 37.47
C VAL A 268 17.10 5.77 37.78
N LEU A 269 16.53 6.74 37.06
CA LEU A 269 15.10 7.07 37.16
C LEU A 269 14.24 6.06 36.35
N PRO A 270 13.26 5.38 36.97
CA PRO A 270 12.36 4.43 36.31
C PRO A 270 11.14 5.15 35.71
N ALA A 271 11.22 5.53 34.43
CA ALA A 271 10.14 6.29 33.75
C ALA A 271 9.29 5.48 32.75
N LEU A 272 9.42 4.15 32.68
CA LEU A 272 8.69 3.33 31.68
C LEU A 272 7.79 2.21 32.25
N LEU A 273 7.43 2.26 33.54
CA LEU A 273 6.54 1.27 34.16
C LEU A 273 5.32 1.86 34.90
N ARG A 274 4.82 3.03 34.49
CA ARG A 274 3.51 3.53 34.96
C ARG A 274 2.59 3.90 33.81
N ARG A 275 2.12 2.88 33.08
CA ARG A 275 0.88 2.89 32.29
C ARG A 275 0.41 1.45 32.08
N CYS A 276 -0.08 0.81 33.14
CA CYS A 276 -0.95 -0.36 32.99
C CYS A 276 -2.09 -0.42 34.02
N ASP A 277 -1.99 0.21 35.20
CA ASP A 277 -3.10 0.15 36.16
C ASP A 277 -3.84 1.48 36.26
N ARG A 278 -4.88 1.64 35.43
CA ARG A 278 -6.10 2.44 35.72
C ARG A 278 -7.13 2.24 34.59
N GLN A 279 -7.63 1.03 34.46
CA GLN A 279 -9.00 0.77 34.03
C GLN A 279 -9.53 -0.41 34.85
N GLY A 280 -10.51 -0.13 35.71
CA GLY A 280 -11.28 -1.15 36.41
C GLY A 280 -11.69 -0.72 37.80
N SER A 281 -13.01 -0.64 38.02
CA SER A 281 -13.74 -0.58 39.30
C SER A 281 -13.64 0.74 40.09
N ASP A 282 -14.70 1.30 40.66
CA ASP A 282 -16.14 1.09 40.60
C ASP A 282 -16.76 2.37 41.24
N LYS A 283 -17.97 2.72 40.82
CA LYS A 283 -19.09 3.30 41.58
C LYS A 283 -18.90 4.36 42.68
N GLY A 284 -19.75 5.39 42.57
CA GLY A 284 -20.67 5.79 43.65
C GLY A 284 -20.09 6.58 44.82
N GLU A 285 -20.39 7.88 44.86
CA GLU A 285 -21.23 8.52 45.88
C GLU A 285 -21.11 10.04 45.76
N GLY A 286 -22.24 10.74 45.88
CA GLY A 286 -22.32 12.19 45.76
C GLY A 286 -22.04 12.91 47.07
N SER A 287 -21.70 14.19 46.98
CA SER A 287 -22.19 15.23 47.89
C SER A 287 -21.73 16.61 47.42
N GLN A 288 -22.73 17.46 47.17
CA GLN A 288 -22.86 18.88 47.50
C GLN A 288 -21.60 19.75 47.70
N GLY A 289 -21.57 20.87 46.96
CA GLY A 289 -21.62 22.20 47.59
C GLY A 289 -20.37 23.09 47.52
N LEU A 290 -20.63 24.37 47.18
CA LEU A 290 -19.84 25.59 47.43
C LEU A 290 -18.67 25.80 46.45
N GLY A 291 -18.55 26.87 45.66
CA GLY A 291 -19.02 28.25 45.78
C GLY A 291 -17.80 29.17 45.88
N GLY A 292 -17.65 30.14 44.96
CA GLY A 292 -16.80 31.31 45.20
C GLY A 292 -15.87 31.75 44.07
N VAL A 293 -16.35 32.78 43.36
CA VAL A 293 -15.66 33.87 42.64
C VAL A 293 -14.89 33.54 41.36
#